data_AF-A0AAD6ZAK8-F1
#
_entry.id   AF-A0AAD6ZAK8-F1
#
_cell.length_a   1.000
_cell.length_b   1.000
_cell.length_c   1.000
_cell.angle_alpha   90.00
_cell.angle_beta   90.00
_cell.angle_gamma   90.00
#
_symmetry.space_group_name_H-M   'P 1'
#
loop_
_entity.id
_entity.type
_entity.pdbx_description
1 polymer ?
#
loop_
_entity_poly.entity_id
_entity_poly.type
_entity_poly.pdbx_seq_one_letter_code
_entity_poly.pdbx_strand_id
1 'polypeptide(L)'
;MNARALKLRLRERLCTRKFEMDVVERAYRRFDERFKASCTHRLANEYNKLCNEVSKLIREGKAPRGSIAPLPIPAKGLWKLDVDDVIFQDVGLDDGDDASDEPPLWLCNEQVRAGIKALLELDRCEEEDARLRRENEALRVWFAEEWKVSVVGIQEAASEVDKYHLQLHQDNLVRLAATWDKYLPDFGAQNGALPEWAPPRHYGDGDSDDEEHDEDSDGKEEEYETLEAVARADVYRMDEHNY
;
A
#
# COMPACT_ATOMS: atom_id res chain seq x y z
N MET A 1 19.88 -26.49 -23.96
CA MET A 1 18.99 -25.36 -23.64
C MET A 1 19.81 -24.30 -22.94
N ASN A 2 19.64 -23.02 -23.30
CA ASN A 2 20.39 -21.92 -22.67
C ASN A 2 19.61 -21.39 -21.45
N ALA A 3 20.26 -21.33 -20.28
CA ALA A 3 19.68 -20.86 -19.02
C ALA A 3 19.23 -19.39 -19.10
N ARG A 4 19.98 -18.53 -19.81
CA ARG A 4 19.63 -17.12 -20.06
C ARG A 4 18.33 -16.99 -20.85
N ALA A 5 18.18 -17.80 -21.90
CA ALA A 5 16.97 -17.81 -22.72
C ALA A 5 15.72 -18.24 -21.93
N LEU A 6 15.87 -19.19 -21.00
CA LEU A 6 14.78 -19.59 -20.11
C LEU A 6 14.44 -18.49 -19.10
N LYS A 7 15.44 -17.80 -18.55
CA LYS A 7 15.25 -16.68 -17.63
C LYS A 7 14.53 -15.50 -18.31
N LEU A 8 14.90 -15.14 -19.53
CA LEU A 8 14.24 -14.09 -20.32
C LEU A 8 12.77 -14.44 -20.59
N ARG A 9 12.47 -15.66 -21.01
CA ARG A 9 11.08 -16.13 -21.21
C ARG A 9 10.27 -16.11 -19.93
N LEU A 10 10.91 -16.42 -18.80
CA LEU A 10 10.26 -16.34 -17.50
C LEU A 10 9.96 -14.89 -17.13
N ARG A 11 10.92 -13.96 -17.31
CA ARG A 11 10.74 -12.52 -17.10
C ARG A 11 9.56 -11.98 -17.89
N GLU A 12 9.54 -12.20 -19.21
CA GLU A 12 8.46 -11.76 -20.10
C GLU A 12 7.10 -12.22 -19.58
N ARG A 13 6.98 -13.51 -19.22
CA ARG A 13 5.72 -14.07 -18.71
C ARG A 13 5.30 -13.51 -17.36
N LEU A 14 6.24 -13.25 -16.45
CA LEU A 14 5.92 -12.64 -15.17
C LEU A 14 5.51 -11.18 -15.34
N CYS A 15 6.21 -10.41 -16.19
CA CYS A 15 5.85 -9.03 -16.51
C CYS A 15 4.47 -8.95 -17.15
N THR A 16 4.20 -9.74 -18.22
CA THR A 16 2.88 -9.77 -18.86
C THR A 16 1.78 -10.10 -17.86
N ARG A 17 1.99 -11.11 -17.01
CA ARG A 17 0.98 -11.46 -16.00
C ARG A 17 0.82 -10.39 -14.92
N LYS A 18 1.87 -9.69 -14.50
CA LYS A 18 1.75 -8.58 -13.56
C LYS A 18 0.88 -7.46 -14.15
N PHE A 19 1.12 -7.08 -15.41
CA PHE A 19 0.28 -6.09 -16.09
C PHE A 19 -1.17 -6.55 -16.25
N GLU A 20 -1.41 -7.81 -16.63
CA GLU A 20 -2.75 -8.38 -16.71
C GLU A 20 -3.46 -8.36 -15.34
N MET A 21 -2.75 -8.72 -14.26
CA MET A 21 -3.30 -8.70 -12.91
C MET A 21 -3.57 -7.28 -12.43
N ASP A 22 -2.69 -6.32 -12.65
CA ASP A 22 -2.94 -4.92 -12.28
C ASP A 22 -4.17 -4.36 -13.03
N VAL A 23 -4.37 -4.75 -14.30
CA VAL A 23 -5.56 -4.34 -15.07
C VAL A 23 -6.82 -5.01 -14.52
N VAL A 24 -6.76 -6.30 -14.19
CA VAL A 24 -7.90 -7.07 -13.64
C VAL A 24 -8.23 -6.63 -12.22
N GLU A 25 -7.24 -6.36 -11.37
CA GLU A 25 -7.40 -5.91 -9.98
C GLU A 25 -8.01 -4.51 -9.90
N ARG A 26 -7.62 -3.62 -10.83
CA ARG A 26 -8.29 -2.31 -11.00
C ARG A 26 -9.73 -2.44 -11.49
N ALA A 27 -10.04 -3.45 -12.30
CA ALA A 27 -11.39 -3.68 -12.83
C ALA A 27 -12.30 -4.46 -11.84
N TYR A 28 -11.73 -5.34 -11.01
CA TYR A 28 -12.44 -6.21 -10.08
C TYR A 28 -11.61 -6.37 -8.79
N ARG A 29 -12.05 -5.71 -7.71
CA ARG A 29 -11.37 -5.74 -6.38
C ARG A 29 -11.33 -7.10 -5.69
N ARG A 30 -11.81 -8.19 -6.31
CA ARG A 30 -11.80 -9.54 -5.76
C ARG A 30 -11.69 -10.55 -6.91
N PHE A 31 -10.48 -11.01 -7.23
CA PHE A 31 -10.31 -12.21 -8.05
C PHE A 31 -9.21 -13.12 -7.49
N ASP A 32 -9.54 -14.41 -7.40
CA ASP A 32 -8.78 -15.49 -6.75
C ASP A 32 -7.56 -15.91 -7.61
N GLU A 33 -6.42 -16.15 -6.95
CA GLU A 33 -5.06 -16.35 -7.52
C GLU A 33 -4.88 -17.62 -8.39
N ARG A 34 -5.94 -18.36 -8.69
CA ARG A 34 -5.85 -19.78 -9.10
C ARG A 34 -5.70 -20.05 -10.59
N PHE A 35 -5.70 -19.04 -11.45
CA PHE A 35 -5.61 -19.29 -12.89
C PHE A 35 -4.17 -19.30 -13.43
N LYS A 36 -3.72 -20.52 -13.77
CA LYS A 36 -2.58 -20.89 -14.64
C LYS A 36 -1.16 -20.68 -14.06
N ALA A 37 -0.88 -21.39 -12.96
CA ALA A 37 0.46 -21.50 -12.35
C ALA A 37 1.40 -22.53 -13.03
N SER A 38 0.90 -23.45 -13.86
CA SER A 38 1.68 -24.64 -14.27
C SER A 38 2.90 -24.33 -15.15
N CYS A 39 2.76 -23.47 -16.16
CA CYS A 39 3.83 -23.26 -17.15
C CYS A 39 4.99 -22.39 -16.64
N THR A 40 4.73 -21.39 -15.79
CA THR A 40 5.78 -20.54 -15.22
C THR A 40 6.55 -21.26 -14.12
N HIS A 41 5.86 -22.04 -13.28
CA HIS A 41 6.53 -22.93 -12.32
C HIS A 41 7.39 -23.98 -13.03
N ARG A 42 6.93 -24.52 -14.18
CA ARG A 42 7.75 -25.44 -14.98
C ARG A 42 9.04 -24.78 -15.48
N LEU A 43 8.94 -23.56 -16.03
CA LEU A 43 10.10 -22.80 -16.51
C LEU A 43 11.06 -22.44 -15.37
N ALA A 44 10.55 -22.01 -14.21
CA ALA A 44 11.35 -21.73 -13.03
C ALA A 44 12.09 -23.00 -12.53
N ASN A 45 11.40 -24.15 -12.52
CA ASN A 45 12.01 -25.42 -12.14
C ASN A 45 13.07 -25.89 -13.14
N GLU A 46 12.85 -25.73 -14.44
CA GLU A 46 13.85 -26.03 -15.47
C GLU A 46 15.09 -25.13 -15.35
N TYR A 47 14.90 -23.83 -15.13
CA TYR A 47 15.99 -22.90 -14.85
C TYR A 47 16.77 -23.28 -13.59
N ASN A 48 16.07 -23.56 -12.47
CA ASN A 48 16.71 -23.93 -11.21
C ASN A 48 17.51 -25.24 -11.31
N LYS A 49 17.05 -26.20 -12.13
CA LYS A 49 17.82 -27.42 -12.45
C LYS A 49 19.15 -27.08 -13.12
N LEU A 50 19.14 -26.18 -14.11
CA LEU A 50 20.36 -25.73 -14.78
C LEU A 50 21.29 -24.97 -13.81
N CYS A 51 20.75 -24.13 -12.91
CA CYS A 51 21.56 -23.47 -11.88
C CYS A 51 22.29 -24.48 -10.98
N ASN A 52 21.61 -25.57 -10.60
CA ASN A 52 22.19 -26.64 -9.80
C ASN A 52 23.27 -27.42 -10.56
N GLU A 53 23.07 -27.66 -11.86
CA GLU A 53 24.06 -28.30 -12.74
C GLU A 53 25.32 -27.45 -12.89
N VAL A 54 25.17 -26.14 -13.16
CA VAL A 54 26.31 -25.20 -13.22
C VAL A 54 27.06 -25.15 -11.88
N SER A 55 26.32 -25.05 -10.77
CA SER A 55 26.89 -25.08 -9.42
C SER A 55 27.65 -26.38 -9.10
N LYS A 56 27.21 -27.51 -9.69
CA LYS A 56 27.88 -28.80 -9.55
C LYS A 56 29.17 -28.84 -10.38
N LEU A 57 29.13 -28.34 -11.62
CA LEU A 57 30.31 -28.28 -12.49
C LEU A 57 31.41 -27.36 -11.93
N ILE A 58 31.04 -26.24 -11.31
CA ILE A 58 31.97 -25.35 -10.61
C ILE A 58 32.63 -26.07 -9.43
N ARG A 59 31.84 -26.77 -8.59
CA ARG A 59 32.36 -27.56 -7.46
C ARG A 59 33.28 -28.70 -7.90
N GLU A 60 32.99 -29.32 -9.05
CA GLU A 60 33.82 -30.38 -9.63
C GLU A 60 35.07 -29.86 -10.35
N GLY A 61 35.27 -28.54 -10.43
CA GLY A 61 36.42 -27.92 -11.12
C GLY A 61 36.40 -28.08 -12.63
N LYS A 62 35.25 -28.44 -13.21
CA LYS A 62 35.05 -28.65 -14.66
C LYS A 62 34.57 -27.40 -15.39
N ALA A 63 34.24 -26.34 -14.66
CA ALA A 63 33.85 -25.05 -15.20
C ALA A 63 35.09 -24.20 -15.56
N PRO A 64 34.99 -23.27 -16.53
CA PRO A 64 36.02 -22.27 -16.79
C PRO A 64 36.44 -21.50 -15.53
N ARG A 65 37.69 -21.01 -15.52
CA ARG A 65 38.20 -20.20 -14.40
C ARG A 65 37.40 -18.90 -14.30
N GLY A 66 36.93 -18.56 -13.10
CA GLY A 66 36.10 -17.38 -12.86
C GLY A 66 34.61 -17.58 -13.10
N SER A 67 34.14 -18.80 -13.41
CA SER A 67 32.70 -19.05 -13.54
C SER A 67 31.95 -18.84 -12.22
N ILE A 68 30.95 -17.96 -12.25
CA ILE A 68 30.05 -17.67 -11.14
C ILE A 68 28.76 -18.46 -11.33
N ALA A 69 28.27 -19.10 -10.26
CA ALA A 69 27.01 -19.84 -10.33
C ALA A 69 25.81 -18.88 -10.42
N PRO A 70 24.88 -19.08 -11.37
CA PRO A 70 23.67 -18.28 -11.44
C PRO A 70 22.75 -18.58 -10.25
N LEU A 71 22.09 -17.53 -9.76
CA LEU A 71 21.20 -17.61 -8.60
C LEU A 71 19.87 -18.30 -8.97
N PRO A 72 19.40 -19.28 -8.16
CA PRO A 72 18.12 -19.93 -8.37
C PRO A 72 16.95 -19.01 -8.00
N ILE A 73 15.82 -19.17 -8.68
CA ILE A 73 14.61 -18.38 -8.46
C ILE A 73 13.72 -19.10 -7.44
N PRO A 74 13.26 -18.43 -6.36
CA PRO A 74 12.36 -19.04 -5.40
C PRO A 74 11.05 -19.44 -6.08
N ALA A 75 10.66 -20.71 -5.94
CA ALA A 75 9.41 -21.23 -6.50
C ALA A 75 8.17 -20.74 -5.72
N LYS A 76 8.34 -20.34 -4.46
CA LYS A 76 7.29 -19.74 -3.64
C LYS A 76 7.23 -18.25 -3.95
N GLY A 77 6.02 -17.72 -4.17
CA GLY A 77 5.83 -16.29 -4.39
C GLY A 77 6.32 -15.79 -5.76
N LEU A 78 6.44 -16.66 -6.77
CA LEU A 78 6.89 -16.31 -8.13
C LEU A 78 6.07 -15.16 -8.78
N TRP A 79 4.87 -14.91 -8.27
CA TRP A 79 3.96 -13.86 -8.74
C TRP A 79 4.08 -12.54 -7.97
N LYS A 80 4.73 -12.54 -6.81
CA LYS A 80 5.02 -11.34 -6.02
C LYS A 80 6.29 -10.69 -6.56
N LEU A 81 6.23 -10.30 -7.83
CA LEU A 81 7.37 -9.80 -8.58
C LEU A 81 7.74 -8.40 -8.08
N ASP A 82 8.89 -8.32 -7.42
CA ASP A 82 9.50 -7.07 -6.97
C ASP A 82 10.71 -6.69 -7.85
N VAL A 83 11.05 -5.40 -7.90
CA VAL A 83 12.12 -4.84 -8.73
C VAL A 83 13.48 -5.46 -8.42
N ASP A 84 13.66 -5.89 -7.17
CA ASP A 84 14.91 -6.47 -6.68
C ASP A 84 15.01 -7.99 -6.80
N ASP A 85 13.98 -8.64 -7.36
CA ASP A 85 13.94 -10.10 -7.42
C ASP A 85 15.10 -10.67 -8.22
N VAL A 86 15.57 -11.83 -7.77
CA VAL A 86 16.65 -12.62 -8.39
C VAL A 86 16.40 -12.91 -9.87
N ILE A 87 15.12 -12.90 -10.30
CA ILE A 87 14.77 -13.06 -11.69
C ILE A 87 15.33 -11.94 -12.56
N PHE A 88 15.58 -10.72 -12.06
CA PHE A 88 16.13 -9.61 -12.85
C PHE A 88 17.66 -9.57 -12.90
N GLN A 89 18.36 -10.36 -12.08
CA GLN A 89 19.83 -10.35 -11.99
C GLN A 89 20.46 -11.36 -12.97
N ASP A 90 21.21 -10.93 -14.00
CA ASP A 90 21.84 -11.85 -14.98
C ASP A 90 23.25 -12.36 -14.57
N VAL A 91 23.58 -12.30 -13.28
CA VAL A 91 24.87 -12.75 -12.75
C VAL A 91 25.12 -14.23 -13.09
N GLY A 92 26.25 -14.51 -13.76
CA GLY A 92 26.66 -15.86 -14.15
C GLY A 92 25.93 -16.45 -15.37
N LEU A 93 25.20 -15.62 -16.12
CA LEU A 93 24.46 -16.02 -17.33
C LEU A 93 24.93 -15.33 -18.61
N ASP A 94 25.95 -14.46 -18.53
CA ASP A 94 26.49 -13.77 -19.70
C ASP A 94 27.60 -14.61 -20.35
N ASP A 95 27.52 -14.76 -21.67
CA ASP A 95 28.38 -15.65 -22.48
C ASP A 95 29.47 -14.85 -23.24
N GLY A 96 29.59 -13.54 -23.00
CA GLY A 96 30.39 -12.60 -23.81
C GLY A 96 31.86 -12.47 -23.39
N ASP A 97 32.73 -12.27 -24.39
CA ASP A 97 34.17 -11.92 -24.28
C ASP A 97 34.44 -10.57 -23.57
N ASP A 98 33.40 -9.86 -23.13
CA ASP A 98 33.46 -8.65 -22.27
C ASP A 98 33.55 -9.00 -20.77
N ALA A 99 33.92 -10.25 -20.45
CA ALA A 99 34.12 -10.76 -19.09
C ALA A 99 35.34 -10.15 -18.35
N SER A 100 35.90 -9.03 -18.84
CA SER A 100 37.08 -8.39 -18.23
C SER A 100 36.73 -7.44 -17.08
N ASP A 101 35.50 -6.97 -17.00
CA ASP A 101 35.08 -6.04 -15.95
C ASP A 101 34.28 -6.80 -14.90
N GLU A 102 34.82 -6.85 -13.67
CA GLU A 102 34.09 -7.36 -12.52
C GLU A 102 32.72 -6.64 -12.45
N PRO A 103 31.62 -7.39 -12.33
CA PRO A 103 30.30 -6.80 -12.31
C PRO A 103 30.20 -5.79 -11.16
N PRO A 104 29.50 -4.65 -11.38
CA PRO A 104 29.51 -3.56 -10.43
C PRO A 104 28.97 -4.00 -9.07
N LEU A 105 29.52 -3.42 -7.99
CA LEU A 105 29.25 -3.87 -6.62
C LEU A 105 27.76 -3.79 -6.25
N TRP A 106 27.01 -2.84 -6.79
CA TRP A 106 25.56 -2.76 -6.57
C TRP A 106 24.78 -3.94 -7.17
N LEU A 107 25.37 -4.69 -8.10
CA LEU A 107 24.76 -5.88 -8.69
C LEU A 107 25.16 -7.16 -7.94
N CYS A 108 26.42 -7.26 -7.52
CA CYS A 108 26.99 -8.51 -7.01
C CYS A 108 27.26 -8.55 -5.49
N ASN A 109 27.25 -7.40 -4.81
CA ASN A 109 27.47 -7.34 -3.36
C ASN A 109 26.14 -7.10 -2.63
N GLU A 110 25.72 -8.10 -1.85
CA GLU A 110 24.48 -8.05 -1.05
C GLU A 110 24.48 -6.89 -0.05
N GLN A 111 25.62 -6.60 0.57
CA GLN A 111 25.72 -5.50 1.55
C GLN A 111 25.57 -4.14 0.89
N VAL A 112 26.13 -3.97 -0.31
CA VAL A 112 25.96 -2.74 -1.09
C VAL A 112 24.50 -2.56 -1.51
N ARG A 113 23.84 -3.62 -1.96
CA ARG A 113 22.40 -3.59 -2.27
C ARG A 113 21.56 -3.26 -1.04
N ALA A 114 21.80 -3.94 0.08
CA ALA A 114 21.09 -3.68 1.33
C ALA A 114 21.29 -2.23 1.79
N GLY A 115 22.50 -1.69 1.67
CA GLY A 115 22.82 -0.30 1.98
C GLY A 115 22.08 0.70 1.08
N ILE A 116 22.04 0.46 -0.24
CA ILE A 116 21.28 1.30 -1.18
C ILE A 116 19.79 1.30 -0.83
N LYS A 117 19.20 0.14 -0.54
CA LYS A 117 17.79 0.04 -0.15
C LYS A 117 17.52 0.80 1.15
N ALA A 118 18.38 0.63 2.15
CA ALA A 118 18.24 1.32 3.43
C ALA A 118 18.32 2.85 3.26
N LEU A 119 19.19 3.34 2.36
CA LEU A 119 19.29 4.76 2.04
C LEU A 119 18.00 5.27 1.36
N LEU A 120 17.49 4.55 0.36
CA LEU A 120 16.26 4.92 -0.33
C LEU A 120 15.02 4.87 0.59
N GLU A 121 14.97 3.90 1.50
CA GLU A 121 13.92 3.81 2.51
C GLU A 121 13.97 5.02 3.46
N LEU A 122 15.19 5.40 3.90
CA LEU A 122 15.39 6.60 4.72
C LEU A 122 14.92 7.86 3.98
N ASP A 123 15.37 8.08 2.75
CA ASP A 123 14.97 9.23 1.94
C ASP A 123 13.44 9.29 1.77
N ARG A 124 12.80 8.13 1.57
CA ARG A 124 11.34 8.03 1.45
C ARG A 124 10.62 8.32 2.77
N CYS A 125 11.16 7.86 3.90
CA CYS A 125 10.65 8.20 5.22
C CYS A 125 10.75 9.70 5.49
N GLU A 126 11.85 10.35 5.11
CA GLU A 126 12.02 11.80 5.22
C GLU A 126 11.02 12.57 4.35
N GLU A 127 10.81 12.11 3.10
CA GLU A 127 9.80 12.70 2.21
C GLU A 127 8.39 12.56 2.78
N GLU A 128 8.03 11.37 3.25
CA GLU A 128 6.70 11.12 3.81
C GLU A 128 6.48 11.89 5.12
N ASP A 129 7.49 12.00 5.99
CA ASP A 129 7.40 12.86 7.19
C ASP A 129 7.18 14.34 6.80
N ALA A 130 7.93 14.85 5.82
CA ALA A 130 7.75 16.21 5.32
C ALA A 130 6.37 16.43 4.66
N ARG A 131 5.80 15.41 4.03
CA ARG A 131 4.45 15.44 3.47
C ARG A 131 3.40 15.42 4.57
N LEU A 132 3.49 14.50 5.53
CA LEU A 132 2.56 14.38 6.65
C LEU A 132 2.52 15.65 7.48
N ARG A 133 3.67 16.31 7.71
CA ARG A 133 3.72 17.62 8.38
C ARG A 133 2.92 18.69 7.64
N ARG A 134 3.05 18.77 6.31
CA ARG A 134 2.28 19.72 5.48
C ARG A 134 0.80 19.40 5.48
N GLU A 135 0.42 18.12 5.39
CA GLU A 135 -0.98 17.70 5.46
C GLU A 135 -1.58 18.03 6.84
N ASN A 136 -0.84 17.78 7.93
CA ASN A 136 -1.25 18.14 9.28
C ASN A 136 -1.48 19.66 9.43
N GLU A 137 -0.53 20.47 8.95
CA GLU A 137 -0.66 21.93 8.96
C GLU A 137 -1.88 22.39 8.15
N ALA A 138 -2.10 21.84 6.96
CA ALA A 138 -3.26 22.16 6.13
C ALA A 138 -4.59 21.81 6.83
N LEU A 139 -4.68 20.65 7.49
CA LEU A 139 -5.87 20.25 8.25
C LEU A 139 -6.16 21.22 9.40
N ARG A 140 -5.13 21.70 10.09
CA ARG A 140 -5.27 22.67 11.19
C ARG A 140 -5.71 24.04 10.70
N VAL A 141 -5.12 24.53 9.61
CA VAL A 141 -5.52 25.79 8.98
C VAL A 141 -6.96 25.72 8.52
N TRP A 142 -7.32 24.66 7.79
CA TRP A 142 -8.69 24.42 7.33
C TRP A 142 -9.68 24.41 8.49
N PHE A 143 -9.39 23.66 9.56
CA PHE A 143 -10.28 23.57 10.72
C PHE A 143 -10.48 24.93 11.39
N ALA A 144 -9.41 25.69 11.58
CA ALA A 144 -9.47 27.00 12.22
C ALA A 144 -10.28 28.01 11.38
N GLU A 145 -10.11 27.99 10.05
CA GLU A 145 -10.89 28.81 9.13
C GLU A 145 -12.37 28.41 9.14
N GLU A 146 -12.66 27.12 9.04
CA GLU A 146 -14.02 26.57 9.01
C GLU A 146 -14.76 26.87 10.32
N TRP A 147 -14.08 26.68 11.46
CA TRP A 147 -14.64 27.02 12.77
C TRP A 147 -14.95 28.51 12.86
N LYS A 148 -14.03 29.38 12.46
CA LYS A 148 -14.24 30.83 12.47
C LYS A 148 -15.42 31.25 11.58
N VAL A 149 -15.51 30.71 10.37
CA VAL A 149 -16.61 30.98 9.44
C VAL A 149 -17.93 30.52 10.03
N SER A 150 -17.98 29.35 10.67
CA SER A 150 -19.21 28.84 11.31
C SER A 150 -19.69 29.76 12.45
N VAL A 151 -18.77 30.25 13.29
CA VAL A 151 -19.10 31.16 14.41
C VAL A 151 -19.66 32.49 13.88
N VAL A 152 -18.99 33.10 12.90
CA VAL A 152 -19.45 34.34 12.27
C VAL A 152 -20.79 34.12 11.57
N GLY A 153 -20.94 33.01 10.84
CA GLY A 153 -22.18 32.66 10.15
C GLY A 153 -23.38 32.53 11.10
N ILE A 154 -23.20 31.94 12.27
CA ILE A 154 -24.27 31.83 13.28
C ILE A 154 -24.65 33.21 13.84
N GLN A 155 -23.68 34.10 14.05
CA GLN A 155 -23.92 35.46 14.54
C GLN A 155 -24.66 36.33 13.52
N GLU A 156 -24.34 36.18 12.23
CA GLU A 156 -24.88 37.00 11.15
C GLU A 156 -26.14 36.40 10.48
N ALA A 157 -26.45 35.12 10.74
CA ALA A 157 -27.58 34.45 10.10
C ALA A 157 -28.92 35.12 10.43
N ALA A 158 -29.65 35.50 9.37
CA ALA A 158 -30.98 36.08 9.47
C ALA A 158 -32.09 35.02 9.64
N SER A 159 -31.85 33.80 9.17
CA SER A 159 -32.79 32.67 9.24
C SER A 159 -32.42 31.72 10.37
N GLU A 160 -33.42 31.31 11.16
CA GLU A 160 -33.23 30.28 12.20
C GLU A 160 -32.88 28.91 11.60
N VAL A 161 -33.29 28.65 10.36
CA VAL A 161 -32.94 27.41 9.65
C VAL A 161 -31.44 27.37 9.35
N ASP A 162 -30.87 28.48 8.88
CA ASP A 162 -29.44 28.57 8.56
C ASP A 162 -28.60 28.45 9.83
N LYS A 163 -29.04 29.06 10.94
CA LYS A 163 -28.41 28.90 12.26
C LYS A 163 -28.37 27.45 12.70
N TYR A 164 -29.51 26.75 12.59
CA TYR A 164 -29.58 25.33 12.97
C TYR A 164 -28.60 24.47 12.16
N HIS A 165 -28.52 24.67 10.85
CA HIS A 165 -27.57 23.94 10.01
C HIS A 165 -26.10 24.25 10.36
N LEU A 166 -25.77 25.51 10.66
CA LEU A 166 -24.42 25.89 11.08
C LEU A 166 -24.06 25.34 12.47
N GLN A 167 -25.02 25.25 13.39
CA GLN A 167 -24.82 24.60 14.69
C GLN A 167 -24.57 23.09 14.52
N LEU A 168 -25.34 22.42 13.66
CA LEU A 168 -25.10 21.01 13.35
C LEU A 168 -23.70 20.79 12.73
N HIS A 169 -23.26 21.72 11.89
CA HIS A 169 -21.89 21.70 11.34
C HIS A 169 -20.83 21.89 12.43
N GLN A 170 -21.03 22.81 13.38
CA GLN A 170 -20.14 22.96 14.54
C GLN A 170 -20.04 21.68 15.38
N ASP A 171 -21.16 21.01 15.66
CA ASP A 171 -21.15 19.74 16.39
C ASP A 171 -20.35 18.67 15.64
N ASN A 172 -20.47 18.62 14.32
CA ASN A 172 -19.67 17.73 13.48
C ASN A 172 -18.16 18.09 13.54
N LEU A 173 -17.81 19.38 13.50
CA LEU A 173 -16.42 19.82 13.65
C LEU A 173 -15.85 19.44 15.02
N VAL A 174 -16.63 19.57 16.10
CA VAL A 174 -16.20 19.16 17.45
C VAL A 174 -15.95 17.65 17.51
N ARG A 175 -16.85 16.83 16.95
CA ARG A 175 -16.66 15.36 16.85
C ARG A 175 -15.43 15.00 16.03
N LEU A 176 -15.21 15.71 14.93
CA LEU A 176 -14.03 15.53 14.08
C LEU A 176 -12.74 15.86 14.84
N ALA A 177 -12.70 16.99 15.55
CA ALA A 177 -11.56 17.37 16.38
C ALA A 177 -11.28 16.35 17.48
N ALA A 178 -12.31 15.84 18.17
CA ALA A 178 -12.15 14.80 19.18
C ALA A 178 -11.64 13.48 18.60
N THR A 179 -12.00 13.17 17.35
CA THR A 179 -11.49 11.99 16.64
C THR A 179 -10.02 12.20 16.24
N TRP A 180 -9.69 13.38 15.73
CA TRP A 180 -8.32 13.71 15.32
C TRP A 180 -7.36 13.78 16.50
N ASP A 181 -7.76 14.30 17.66
CA ASP A 181 -6.93 14.35 18.87
C ASP A 181 -6.44 12.95 19.32
N LYS A 182 -7.24 11.90 19.08
CA LYS A 182 -6.85 10.50 19.35
C LYS A 182 -5.71 10.00 18.46
N TYR A 183 -5.68 10.45 17.20
CA TYR A 183 -4.72 9.96 16.19
C TYR A 183 -3.57 10.94 15.91
N LEU A 184 -3.74 12.21 16.30
CA LEU A 184 -2.82 13.32 16.09
C LEU A 184 -2.60 14.04 17.43
N PRO A 185 -1.72 13.52 18.31
CA PRO A 185 -1.49 14.07 19.66
C PRO A 185 -1.08 15.56 19.68
N ASP A 186 -0.53 16.04 18.56
CA ASP A 186 -0.07 17.43 18.39
C ASP A 186 -1.09 18.34 17.67
N PHE A 187 -2.27 17.83 17.31
CA PHE A 187 -3.30 18.61 16.60
C PHE A 187 -3.70 19.87 17.39
N GLY A 188 -3.80 19.75 18.71
CA GLY A 188 -4.09 20.87 19.62
C GLY A 188 -2.88 21.49 20.34
N ALA A 189 -1.66 20.97 20.16
CA ALA A 189 -0.55 21.19 21.10
C ALA A 189 0.77 21.66 20.46
N GLN A 190 0.72 22.58 19.49
CA GLN A 190 1.92 23.39 19.25
C GLN A 190 1.97 24.47 20.35
N ASN A 191 2.60 24.15 21.51
CA ASN A 191 2.88 25.01 22.68
C ASN A 191 2.08 24.77 23.98
N GLY A 192 1.40 23.64 24.17
CA GLY A 192 0.75 23.31 25.45
C GLY A 192 -0.44 24.20 25.84
N ALA A 193 -0.81 25.15 24.98
CA ALA A 193 -2.05 25.89 25.03
C ALA A 193 -2.87 25.51 23.78
N LEU A 194 -4.14 25.18 23.98
CA LEU A 194 -5.08 25.12 22.88
C LEU A 194 -5.10 26.50 22.21
N PRO A 195 -5.00 26.58 20.87
CA PRO A 195 -5.19 27.84 20.16
C PRO A 195 -6.54 28.48 20.48
N GLU A 196 -6.64 29.80 20.38
CA GLU A 196 -7.86 30.60 20.67
C GLU A 196 -9.11 30.13 19.92
N TRP A 197 -8.94 29.35 18.85
CA TRP A 197 -10.02 28.78 18.03
C TRP A 197 -10.53 27.40 18.51
N ALA A 198 -9.84 26.70 19.40
CA ALA A 198 -10.26 25.37 19.82
C ALA A 198 -11.43 25.42 20.82
N PRO A 199 -12.40 24.50 20.75
CA PRO A 199 -13.44 24.39 21.76
C PRO A 199 -12.80 24.27 23.16
N PRO A 200 -13.34 24.94 24.19
CA PRO A 200 -12.90 24.75 25.57
C PRO A 200 -12.91 23.25 25.91
N ARG A 201 -11.88 22.74 26.61
CA ARG A 201 -11.83 21.36 27.14
C ARG A 201 -12.86 21.20 28.26
N HIS A 202 -14.14 21.30 27.95
CA HIS A 202 -15.19 20.69 28.72
C HIS A 202 -15.57 19.39 28.03
N TYR A 203 -14.65 18.43 28.07
CA TYR A 203 -15.09 17.04 28.16
C TYR A 203 -15.75 16.96 29.53
N GLY A 204 -17.08 16.85 29.57
CA GLY A 204 -17.77 16.66 30.83
C GLY A 204 -17.18 15.45 31.53
N ASP A 205 -16.77 15.63 32.79
CA ASP A 205 -16.90 14.57 33.79
C ASP A 205 -18.39 14.21 33.82
N GLY A 206 -18.75 13.19 33.06
CA GLY A 206 -20.11 12.70 32.90
C GLY A 206 -20.04 11.21 32.68
N ASP A 207 -20.07 10.50 33.80
CA ASP A 207 -20.24 9.05 33.98
C ASP A 207 -19.43 8.12 33.07
N SER A 208 -18.39 7.55 33.66
CA SER A 208 -18.07 6.15 33.43
C SER A 208 -19.22 5.28 33.96
N ASP A 209 -20.29 5.15 33.19
CA ASP A 209 -21.13 3.98 33.31
C ASP A 209 -20.51 2.91 32.38
N ASP A 210 -19.62 2.12 32.99
CA ASP A 210 -19.26 0.80 32.52
C ASP A 210 -20.53 -0.07 32.54
N GLU A 211 -21.35 0.03 31.49
CA GLU A 211 -22.28 -1.05 31.14
C GLU A 211 -21.49 -2.07 30.31
N GLU A 212 -21.01 -3.12 30.98
CA GLU A 212 -20.67 -4.41 30.37
C GLU A 212 -21.91 -4.90 29.59
N HIS A 213 -21.94 -4.58 28.29
CA HIS A 213 -22.91 -5.16 27.38
C HIS A 213 -22.31 -6.45 26.82
N ASP A 214 -22.75 -7.58 27.38
CA ASP A 214 -22.50 -8.91 26.83
C ASP A 214 -22.94 -8.94 25.35
N GLU A 215 -21.98 -9.07 24.44
CA GLU A 215 -22.23 -9.32 23.02
C GLU A 215 -22.69 -10.77 22.82
N ASP A 216 -23.97 -11.03 23.08
CA ASP A 216 -24.64 -12.18 22.47
C ASP A 216 -24.80 -11.93 20.96
N SER A 217 -24.02 -12.72 20.23
CA SER A 217 -24.04 -12.97 18.80
C SER A 217 -25.45 -13.19 18.22
N ASP A 218 -26.06 -12.21 17.54
CA ASP A 218 -27.02 -12.48 16.44
C ASP A 218 -27.41 -11.29 15.52
N GLY A 219 -26.59 -10.24 15.38
CA GLY A 219 -27.01 -9.02 14.65
C GLY A 219 -26.38 -8.78 13.27
N LYS A 220 -25.36 -9.55 12.87
CA LYS A 220 -24.55 -9.21 11.69
C LYS A 220 -25.16 -9.62 10.36
N GLU A 221 -26.20 -10.45 10.31
CA GLU A 221 -26.82 -10.85 9.03
C GLU A 221 -27.74 -9.76 8.45
N GLU A 222 -28.43 -8.97 9.27
CA GLU A 222 -29.41 -7.99 8.79
C GLU A 222 -28.77 -6.72 8.15
N GLU A 223 -27.57 -6.32 8.60
CA GLU A 223 -26.89 -5.14 8.05
C GLU A 223 -26.26 -5.40 6.67
N TYR A 224 -25.83 -6.63 6.38
CA TYR A 224 -25.36 -7.00 5.05
C TYR A 224 -26.51 -7.16 4.05
N GLU A 225 -27.66 -7.64 4.50
CA GLU A 225 -28.84 -7.82 3.64
C GLU A 225 -29.44 -6.47 3.21
N THR A 226 -29.43 -5.48 4.10
CA THR A 226 -29.88 -4.11 3.80
C THR A 226 -28.95 -3.39 2.81
N LEU A 227 -27.63 -3.51 2.96
CA LEU A 227 -26.66 -2.94 2.02
C LEU A 227 -26.69 -3.63 0.65
N GLU A 228 -26.92 -4.95 0.60
CA GLU A 228 -27.05 -5.69 -0.66
C GLU A 228 -28.38 -5.36 -1.38
N ALA A 229 -29.47 -5.12 -0.64
CA ALA A 229 -30.74 -4.68 -1.20
C ALA A 229 -30.65 -3.28 -1.83
N VAL A 230 -29.94 -2.34 -1.20
CA VAL A 230 -29.69 -1.00 -1.75
C VAL A 230 -28.84 -1.08 -3.03
N ALA A 231 -27.79 -1.91 -3.03
CA ALA A 231 -26.95 -2.10 -4.20
C ALA A 231 -27.69 -2.73 -5.39
N ARG A 232 -28.64 -3.66 -5.14
CA ARG A 232 -29.49 -4.24 -6.21
C ARG A 232 -30.50 -3.24 -6.75
N ALA A 233 -31.05 -2.34 -5.92
CA ALA A 233 -31.99 -1.32 -6.37
C ALA A 233 -31.35 -0.27 -7.30
N ASP A 234 -30.07 0.07 -7.08
CA ASP A 234 -29.34 1.02 -7.92
C ASP A 234 -28.95 0.43 -9.29
N VAL A 235 -28.73 -0.89 -9.38
CA VAL A 235 -28.46 -1.57 -10.66
C VAL A 235 -29.68 -1.56 -11.57
N TYR A 236 -30.89 -1.73 -11.03
CA TYR A 236 -32.13 -1.68 -11.83
C TYR A 236 -32.54 -0.26 -12.25
N ARG A 237 -32.10 0.79 -11.53
CA ARG A 237 -32.42 2.18 -11.86
C ARG A 237 -31.60 2.72 -13.04
N MET A 238 -30.50 2.07 -13.43
CA MET A 238 -29.67 2.47 -14.58
C MET A 238 -30.15 1.89 -15.93
N ASP A 239 -31.00 0.86 -15.92
CA ASP A 239 -31.48 0.21 -17.15
C ASP A 239 -32.76 0.86 -17.73
N GLU A 240 -33.45 1.76 -17.02
CA GLU A 240 -34.68 2.43 -17.50
C GLU A 240 -34.43 3.75 -18.27
N HIS A 241 -33.18 4.11 -18.56
CA HIS A 241 -32.85 5.35 -19.30
C HIS A 241 -32.17 5.13 -20.66
N ASN A 242 -32.34 3.94 -21.23
CA ASN A 242 -31.88 3.68 -22.59
C ASN A 242 -32.99 3.04 -23.45
N TYR A 243 -34.03 3.84 -23.73
CA TYR A 243 -34.94 3.67 -24.87
C TYR A 243 -35.39 5.03 -25.40
#